data_AF-A0A328SEU5-F1
#
_entry.id   AF-A0A328SEU5-F1
#
_cell.length_a   1.000
_cell.length_b   1.000
_cell.length_c   1.000
_cell.angle_alpha   90.00
_cell.angle_beta   90.00
_cell.angle_gamma   90.00
#
_symmetry.space_group_name_H-M   'P 1'
#
loop_
_entity.id
_entity.type
_entity.pdbx_description
1 polymer ?
#
loop_
_entity_poly.entity_id
_entity_poly.type
_entity_poly.pdbx_seq_one_letter_code
_entity_poly.pdbx_strand_id
1 'polypeptide(L)'
;MDVLTIIIVLILFILAMIFVFSTALLTPYIGKKNLVSVILLGLVVGLVGGTFLLSPIVNDLPDFTRTLVEESVDGTDNIGLELSTNGNLTEILHNISSINGVESVNYEGITFKITSEFETPNDRERFKEAITSSNENITDLIEVDNETFLVKIAENGEPQGVLDSIYSTFSHNTYIHLKYTSMQANATVKASNVTKIMDELKKSDVVILNVTGPTEDMVNTINKYLPNEVNVILLSGLLGVVVAIAGFFVDSIFTFTSNFRRKRRNKPTDRERIKRKVVPGTERRTAPGRNRRKPNPNSIDIFDDSFDESPKQNIGSNRRFRQVTNEDNLKESGKSKDKKSGGRFSKMFNRSSSKKSSEEKIVKEKASDKKVKAKNKRKVPRVRPKRKE
;
A
#
# COMPACT_ATOMS: atom_id res chain seq x y z
N MET A 1 -10.73 7.43 8.45
CA MET A 1 -10.31 8.83 8.17
C MET A 1 -10.32 9.08 6.66
N ASP A 2 -10.42 10.34 6.24
CA ASP A 2 -10.31 10.68 4.81
C ASP A 2 -8.94 10.34 4.22
N VAL A 3 -8.91 10.00 2.94
CA VAL A 3 -7.68 9.66 2.17
C VAL A 3 -6.61 10.74 2.32
N LEU A 4 -7.00 12.01 2.34
CA LEU A 4 -6.11 13.14 2.51
C LEU A 4 -5.41 13.13 3.88
N THR A 5 -6.14 12.78 4.94
CA THR A 5 -5.61 12.66 6.30
C THR A 5 -4.58 11.54 6.38
N ILE A 6 -4.87 10.37 5.78
CA ILE A 6 -3.93 9.24 5.70
C ILE A 6 -2.60 9.66 5.05
N ILE A 7 -2.67 10.37 3.92
CA ILE A 7 -1.49 10.87 3.19
C ILE A 7 -0.68 11.84 4.06
N ILE A 8 -1.34 12.79 4.73
CA ILE A 8 -0.67 13.77 5.60
C ILE A 8 0.05 13.09 6.76
N VAL A 9 -0.61 12.14 7.42
CA VAL A 9 -0.03 11.40 8.56
C VAL A 9 1.16 10.55 8.09
N LEU A 10 1.10 9.96 6.90
CA LEU A 10 2.21 9.22 6.30
C LEU A 10 3.42 10.11 5.98
N ILE A 11 3.19 11.32 5.46
CA ILE A 11 4.26 12.31 5.25
C ILE A 11 4.88 12.72 6.59
N LEU A 12 4.07 12.92 7.62
CA LEU A 12 4.54 13.28 8.96
C LEU A 12 5.41 12.16 9.57
N PHE A 13 5.06 10.90 9.32
CA PHE A 13 5.88 9.75 9.73
C PHE A 13 7.23 9.72 9.01
N ILE A 14 7.26 9.99 7.70
CA ILE A 14 8.51 10.09 6.94
C ILE A 14 9.38 11.25 7.47
N LEU A 15 8.78 12.39 7.79
CA LEU A 15 9.50 13.52 8.39
C LEU A 15 10.09 13.15 9.75
N ALA A 16 9.36 12.42 10.59
CA ALA A 16 9.87 11.91 11.86
C ALA A 16 11.09 10.98 11.64
N MET A 17 11.05 10.09 10.64
CA MET A 17 12.18 9.23 10.30
C MET A 17 13.39 10.01 9.78
N ILE A 18 13.18 11.05 8.96
CA ILE A 18 14.26 11.95 8.50
C ILE A 18 14.88 12.70 9.68
N PHE A 19 14.07 13.10 10.67
CA PHE A 19 14.56 13.73 11.89
C PHE A 19 15.46 12.78 12.68
N VAL A 20 15.02 11.53 12.91
CA VAL A 20 15.86 10.50 13.56
C VAL A 20 17.17 10.31 12.80
N PHE A 21 17.10 10.20 11.47
CA PHE A 21 18.28 10.09 10.62
C PHE A 21 19.24 11.28 10.77
N SER A 22 18.71 12.50 10.85
CA SER A 22 19.51 13.73 11.01
C SER A 22 20.18 13.82 12.37
N THR A 23 19.49 13.42 13.44
CA THR A 23 20.08 13.36 14.80
C THR A 23 21.18 12.29 14.90
N ALA A 24 21.00 11.16 14.20
CA ALA A 24 21.99 10.09 14.11
C ALA A 24 23.23 10.50 13.30
N LEU A 25 23.10 11.43 12.35
CA LEU A 25 24.22 12.00 11.58
C LEU A 25 25.12 12.93 12.40
N LEU A 26 24.57 13.58 13.43
CA LEU A 26 25.31 14.53 14.28
C LEU A 26 26.15 13.84 15.36
N THR A 27 25.76 12.63 15.75
CA THR A 27 26.36 11.85 16.84
C THR A 27 27.70 11.14 16.58
N PRO A 28 28.10 10.73 15.35
CA PRO A 28 29.41 10.09 15.12
C PRO A 28 30.60 11.00 15.44
N TYR A 29 30.41 12.32 15.59
CA TYR A 29 31.45 13.25 16.06
C TYR A 29 31.88 13.02 17.51
N ILE A 30 31.12 12.25 18.31
CA ILE A 30 31.24 12.20 19.78
C ILE A 30 31.59 10.78 20.32
N GLY A 31 31.91 9.83 19.44
CA GLY A 31 32.57 8.56 19.80
C GLY A 31 31.65 7.34 19.97
N LYS A 32 32.23 6.14 19.88
CA LYS A 32 31.54 4.83 19.76
C LYS A 32 30.56 4.50 20.89
N LYS A 33 30.71 5.12 22.07
CA LYS A 33 29.82 4.92 23.23
C LYS A 33 28.42 5.48 23.00
N ASN A 34 28.27 6.45 22.10
CA ASN A 34 27.00 7.12 21.83
C ASN A 34 26.14 6.39 20.79
N LEU A 35 26.65 5.34 20.16
CA LEU A 35 25.90 4.51 19.21
C LEU A 35 24.68 3.87 19.87
N VAL A 36 24.81 3.39 21.11
CA VAL A 36 23.69 2.78 21.85
C VAL A 36 22.59 3.81 22.13
N SER A 37 22.97 5.04 22.51
CA SER A 37 22.03 6.13 22.75
C SER A 37 21.26 6.52 21.48
N VAL A 38 21.94 6.55 20.33
CA VAL A 38 21.33 6.85 19.02
C VAL A 38 20.34 5.76 18.60
N ILE A 39 20.71 4.49 18.81
CA ILE A 39 19.83 3.34 18.53
C ILE A 39 18.59 3.39 19.44
N LEU A 40 18.77 3.66 20.74
CA LEU A 40 17.67 3.78 21.68
C LEU A 40 16.73 4.93 21.32
N LEU A 41 17.30 6.09 20.95
CA LEU A 41 16.54 7.26 20.48
C LEU A 41 15.71 6.90 19.24
N GLY A 42 16.32 6.24 18.26
CA GLY A 42 15.64 5.81 17.04
C GLY A 42 14.53 4.79 17.32
N LEU A 43 14.72 3.89 18.28
CA LEU A 43 13.70 2.95 18.73
C LEU A 43 12.52 3.68 19.39
N VAL A 44 12.78 4.59 20.33
CA VAL A 44 11.73 5.33 21.05
C VAL A 44 10.93 6.19 20.08
N VAL A 45 11.59 6.97 19.23
CA VAL A 45 10.91 7.79 18.22
C VAL A 45 10.19 6.92 17.19
N GLY A 46 10.74 5.76 16.83
CA GLY A 46 10.09 4.79 15.94
C GLY A 46 8.83 4.16 16.54
N LEU A 47 8.84 3.84 17.83
CA LEU A 47 7.66 3.36 18.56
C LEU A 47 6.60 4.47 18.68
N VAL A 48 6.98 5.67 19.13
CA VAL A 48 6.07 6.81 19.28
C VAL A 48 5.49 7.24 17.92
N GLY A 49 6.31 7.31 16.88
CA GLY A 49 5.85 7.56 15.51
C GLY A 49 4.95 6.43 15.00
N GLY A 50 5.24 5.18 15.38
CA GLY A 50 4.38 4.03 15.11
C GLY A 50 3.00 4.15 15.72
N THR A 51 2.93 4.46 17.01
CA THR A 51 1.68 4.54 17.77
C THR A 51 0.82 5.72 17.33
N PHE A 52 1.42 6.88 17.07
CA PHE A 52 0.64 8.09 16.77
C PHE A 52 0.39 8.31 15.28
N LEU A 53 1.19 7.72 14.39
CA LEU A 53 1.09 7.99 12.95
C LEU A 53 0.73 6.74 12.14
N LEU A 54 1.33 5.58 12.43
CA LEU A 54 1.03 4.36 11.68
C LEU A 54 -0.18 3.60 12.19
N SER A 55 -0.38 3.51 13.51
CA SER A 55 -1.53 2.79 14.10
C SER A 55 -2.87 3.33 13.59
N PRO A 56 -3.12 4.65 13.55
CA PRO A 56 -4.36 5.17 12.99
C PRO A 56 -4.58 4.81 11.51
N ILE A 57 -3.49 4.74 10.72
CA ILE A 57 -3.56 4.35 9.31
C ILE A 57 -3.92 2.88 9.14
N VAL A 58 -3.37 2.00 9.99
CA VAL A 58 -3.62 0.56 9.92
C VAL A 58 -5.06 0.23 10.30
N ASN A 59 -5.59 0.92 11.31
CA ASN A 59 -6.96 0.76 11.74
C ASN A 59 -7.96 1.21 10.66
N ASP A 60 -7.60 2.22 9.87
CA ASP A 60 -8.41 2.75 8.78
C ASP A 60 -8.13 2.10 7.42
N LEU A 61 -7.14 1.20 7.34
CA LEU A 61 -6.74 0.57 6.09
C LEU A 61 -7.84 -0.31 5.47
N PRO A 62 -8.65 -1.08 6.24
CA PRO A 62 -9.78 -1.82 5.69
C PRO A 62 -10.73 -0.94 4.89
N ASP A 63 -11.11 0.22 5.46
CA ASP A 63 -12.01 1.17 4.79
C ASP A 63 -11.37 1.79 3.55
N PHE A 64 -10.08 2.14 3.62
CA PHE A 64 -9.32 2.61 2.46
C PHE A 64 -9.25 1.53 1.35
N THR A 65 -8.98 0.28 1.72
CA THR A 65 -8.89 -0.82 0.75
C THR A 65 -10.23 -1.08 0.08
N ARG A 66 -11.35 -0.92 0.81
CA ARG A 66 -12.69 -0.97 0.24
C ARG A 66 -12.88 0.08 -0.85
N THR A 67 -12.52 1.34 -0.60
CA THR A 67 -12.64 2.40 -1.63
C THR A 67 -11.80 2.16 -2.89
N LEU A 68 -10.60 1.57 -2.74
CA LEU A 68 -9.75 1.22 -3.89
C LEU A 68 -10.25 -0.01 -4.66
N VAL A 69 -10.78 -0.99 -3.93
CA VAL A 69 -11.37 -2.20 -4.52
C VAL A 69 -12.63 -1.84 -5.29
N GLU A 70 -13.48 -0.96 -4.75
CA GLU A 70 -14.66 -0.43 -5.45
C GLU A 70 -14.32 0.23 -6.79
N GLU A 71 -13.19 0.95 -6.89
CA GLU A 71 -12.77 1.55 -8.18
C GLU A 71 -12.30 0.51 -9.21
N SER A 72 -11.94 -0.70 -8.79
CA SER A 72 -11.28 -1.71 -9.63
C SER A 72 -12.07 -2.98 -9.85
N VAL A 73 -13.19 -3.18 -9.15
CA VAL A 73 -14.05 -4.36 -9.26
C VAL A 73 -15.29 -4.05 -10.10
N ASP A 74 -15.37 -4.74 -11.24
CA ASP A 74 -16.59 -4.81 -12.04
C ASP A 74 -17.48 -5.95 -11.51
N GLY A 75 -18.76 -5.67 -11.26
CA GLY A 75 -19.72 -6.67 -10.82
C GLY A 75 -20.88 -6.09 -9.99
N THR A 76 -21.63 -7.00 -9.37
CA THR A 76 -22.75 -6.67 -8.48
C THR A 76 -22.57 -7.36 -7.13
N ASP A 77 -22.81 -6.61 -6.07
CA ASP A 77 -22.85 -7.09 -4.70
C ASP A 77 -24.31 -7.18 -4.22
N ASN A 78 -24.59 -8.10 -3.30
CA ASN A 78 -25.89 -8.24 -2.64
C ASN A 78 -25.79 -7.72 -1.21
N ILE A 79 -26.62 -6.74 -0.88
CA ILE A 79 -26.78 -6.21 0.47
C ILE A 79 -28.08 -6.77 1.05
N GLY A 80 -27.99 -7.55 2.12
CA GLY A 80 -29.15 -7.97 2.90
C GLY A 80 -29.59 -6.85 3.84
N LEU A 81 -30.88 -6.56 3.80
CA LEU A 81 -31.54 -5.45 4.47
C LEU A 81 -32.67 -5.99 5.34
N GLU A 82 -32.76 -5.47 6.56
CA GLU A 82 -33.94 -5.59 7.39
C GLU A 82 -34.67 -4.24 7.40
N LEU A 83 -35.92 -4.28 6.96
CA LEU A 83 -36.77 -3.12 6.77
C LEU A 83 -37.76 -3.04 7.94
N SER A 84 -37.87 -1.84 8.50
CA SER A 84 -38.88 -1.56 9.52
C SER A 84 -40.27 -1.56 8.90
N THR A 85 -41.19 -2.28 9.54
CA THR A 85 -42.61 -2.32 9.19
C THR A 85 -43.42 -1.19 9.84
N ASN A 86 -42.77 -0.30 10.60
CA ASN A 86 -43.43 0.85 11.21
C ASN A 86 -43.69 1.99 10.21
N GLY A 87 -43.00 1.97 9.07
CA GLY A 87 -43.17 2.94 7.97
C GLY A 87 -43.88 2.34 6.76
N ASN A 88 -43.98 3.13 5.68
CA ASN A 88 -44.52 2.66 4.41
C ASN A 88 -43.49 1.80 3.68
N LEU A 89 -43.69 0.48 3.65
CA LEU A 89 -42.77 -0.48 3.03
C LEU A 89 -42.60 -0.23 1.53
N THR A 90 -43.66 0.14 0.82
CA THR A 90 -43.63 0.43 -0.61
C THR A 90 -42.77 1.66 -0.89
N GLU A 91 -42.90 2.71 -0.08
CA GLU A 91 -42.09 3.93 -0.19
C GLU A 91 -40.61 3.66 0.13
N ILE A 92 -40.33 2.89 1.19
CA ILE A 92 -38.97 2.50 1.58
C ILE A 92 -38.31 1.72 0.45
N LEU A 93 -38.99 0.72 -0.13
CA LEU A 93 -38.47 -0.06 -1.25
C LEU A 93 -38.25 0.81 -2.50
N HIS A 94 -39.17 1.72 -2.79
CA HIS A 94 -39.02 2.66 -3.89
C HIS A 94 -37.79 3.56 -3.71
N ASN A 95 -37.61 4.11 -2.50
CA ASN A 95 -36.46 4.95 -2.16
C ASN A 95 -35.14 4.18 -2.31
N ILE A 96 -35.08 2.94 -1.83
CA ILE A 96 -33.92 2.06 -2.01
C ILE A 96 -33.64 1.81 -3.51
N SER A 97 -34.66 1.46 -4.29
CA SER A 97 -34.51 1.19 -5.71
C SER A 97 -34.11 2.42 -6.53
N SER A 98 -34.40 3.62 -6.01
CA SER A 98 -34.07 4.91 -6.64
C SER A 98 -32.63 5.36 -6.36
N ILE A 99 -31.92 4.69 -5.44
CA ILE A 99 -30.51 4.99 -5.16
C ILE A 99 -29.66 4.67 -6.39
N ASN A 100 -28.85 5.63 -6.81
CA ASN A 100 -28.00 5.46 -7.98
C ASN A 100 -26.97 4.34 -7.75
N GLY A 101 -27.08 3.28 -8.56
CA GLY A 101 -26.23 2.10 -8.47
C GLY A 101 -26.91 0.89 -7.84
N VAL A 102 -28.16 1.00 -7.37
CA VAL A 102 -29.01 -0.16 -7.08
C VAL A 102 -29.62 -0.66 -8.40
N GLU A 103 -29.52 -1.97 -8.66
CA GLU A 103 -30.05 -2.59 -9.88
C GLU A 103 -31.40 -3.27 -9.64
N SER A 104 -31.55 -3.94 -8.50
CA SER A 104 -32.82 -4.58 -8.12
C SER A 104 -32.93 -4.71 -6.61
N VAL A 105 -34.17 -4.70 -6.11
CA VAL A 105 -34.48 -4.99 -4.70
C VAL A 105 -35.48 -6.14 -4.68
N ASN A 106 -35.06 -7.27 -4.14
CA ASN A 106 -35.88 -8.48 -4.03
C ASN A 106 -36.25 -8.70 -2.57
N TYR A 107 -37.43 -9.23 -2.30
CA TYR A 107 -37.88 -9.59 -0.95
C TYR A 107 -38.63 -10.92 -1.02
N GLU A 108 -38.53 -11.72 0.03
CA GLU A 108 -39.22 -13.01 0.11
C GLU A 108 -40.60 -12.85 0.76
N GLY A 109 -40.69 -11.98 1.77
CA GLY A 109 -41.92 -11.84 2.54
C GLY A 109 -41.77 -11.05 3.83
N ILE A 110 -42.87 -11.00 4.58
CA ILE A 110 -42.94 -10.36 5.89
C ILE A 110 -42.91 -11.44 6.97
N THR A 111 -41.95 -11.33 7.87
CA THR A 111 -41.90 -12.14 9.08
C THR A 111 -42.71 -11.47 10.17
N PHE A 112 -43.51 -12.23 10.91
CA PHE A 112 -44.17 -11.75 12.10
C PHE A 112 -44.01 -12.71 13.26
N LYS A 113 -44.01 -12.16 14.47
CA LYS A 113 -43.96 -12.92 15.71
C LYS A 113 -45.20 -12.65 16.55
N ILE A 114 -45.79 -13.71 17.10
CA ILE A 114 -46.91 -13.62 18.04
C ILE A 114 -46.44 -13.63 19.49
N THR A 115 -47.32 -13.18 20.40
CA THR A 115 -47.01 -13.02 21.83
C THR A 115 -47.07 -14.35 22.59
N SER A 116 -47.88 -15.29 22.12
CA SER A 116 -48.09 -16.59 22.73
C SER A 116 -48.48 -17.60 21.67
N GLU A 117 -48.11 -18.87 21.86
CA GLU A 117 -48.50 -19.99 20.99
C GLU A 117 -50.04 -20.15 20.93
N PHE A 118 -50.51 -20.81 19.87
CA PHE A 118 -51.92 -21.16 19.70
C PHE A 118 -52.33 -22.24 20.71
N GLU A 119 -53.48 -22.06 21.37
CA GLU A 119 -53.99 -23.03 22.36
C GLU A 119 -54.34 -24.39 21.71
N THR A 120 -54.83 -24.38 20.47
CA THR A 120 -55.16 -25.61 19.73
C THR A 120 -54.58 -25.62 18.31
N PRO A 121 -54.26 -26.80 17.75
CA PRO A 121 -53.82 -26.93 16.36
C PRO A 121 -54.85 -26.43 15.33
N ASN A 122 -56.14 -26.55 15.65
CA ASN A 122 -57.23 -26.13 14.77
C ASN A 122 -57.31 -24.60 14.68
N ASP A 123 -57.08 -23.89 15.79
CA ASP A 123 -57.03 -22.42 15.78
C ASP A 123 -55.83 -21.93 14.96
N ARG A 124 -54.70 -22.64 15.03
CA ARG A 124 -53.52 -22.36 14.20
C ARG A 124 -53.83 -22.55 12.72
N GLU A 125 -54.47 -23.64 12.32
CA GLU A 125 -54.82 -23.89 10.91
C GLU A 125 -55.81 -22.85 10.36
N ARG A 126 -56.87 -22.53 11.13
CA ARG A 126 -57.83 -21.47 10.79
C ARG A 126 -57.16 -20.11 10.64
N PHE A 127 -56.23 -19.80 11.53
CA PHE A 127 -55.47 -18.57 11.45
C PHE A 127 -54.59 -18.52 10.19
N LYS A 128 -53.92 -19.63 9.86
CA LYS A 128 -53.12 -19.72 8.63
C LYS A 128 -53.97 -19.52 7.37
N GLU A 129 -55.14 -20.14 7.32
CA GLU A 129 -56.09 -19.99 6.22
C GLU A 129 -56.63 -18.56 6.11
N ALA A 130 -56.94 -17.93 7.25
CA ALA A 130 -57.40 -16.55 7.30
C ALA A 130 -56.35 -15.57 6.76
N ILE A 131 -55.08 -15.71 7.17
CA ILE A 131 -53.97 -14.88 6.66
C ILE A 131 -53.79 -15.13 5.16
N THR A 132 -53.70 -16.38 4.72
CA THR A 132 -53.45 -16.71 3.31
C THR A 132 -54.58 -16.21 2.39
N SER A 133 -55.83 -16.22 2.88
CA SER A 133 -56.99 -15.74 2.13
C SER A 133 -57.22 -14.21 2.23
N SER A 134 -56.46 -13.52 3.08
CA SER A 134 -56.66 -12.08 3.35
C SER A 134 -56.08 -11.16 2.27
N ASN A 135 -55.22 -11.66 1.40
CA ASN A 135 -54.62 -10.89 0.32
C ASN A 135 -54.20 -11.80 -0.84
N GLU A 136 -54.54 -11.42 -2.08
CA GLU A 136 -54.18 -12.16 -3.29
C GLU A 136 -52.67 -12.22 -3.55
N ASN A 137 -51.91 -11.27 -2.99
CA ASN A 137 -50.45 -11.24 -3.09
C ASN A 137 -49.76 -12.19 -2.09
N ILE A 138 -50.50 -12.86 -1.19
CA ILE A 138 -49.94 -13.86 -0.29
C ILE A 138 -49.94 -15.22 -1.00
N THR A 139 -48.75 -15.82 -1.14
CA THR A 139 -48.60 -17.12 -1.80
C THR A 139 -48.56 -18.28 -0.83
N ASP A 140 -48.00 -18.06 0.36
CA ASP A 140 -47.83 -19.09 1.37
C ASP A 140 -47.58 -18.48 2.76
N LEU A 141 -47.81 -19.26 3.80
CA LEU A 141 -47.50 -18.93 5.19
C LEU A 141 -46.68 -20.04 5.84
N ILE A 142 -45.40 -19.76 6.05
CA ILE A 142 -44.44 -20.73 6.59
C ILE A 142 -44.25 -20.49 8.08
N GLU A 143 -44.36 -21.55 8.87
CA GLU A 143 -44.02 -21.54 10.30
C GLU A 143 -42.50 -21.76 10.42
N VAL A 144 -41.79 -20.72 10.86
CA VAL A 144 -40.33 -20.76 11.08
C VAL A 144 -40.04 -21.33 12.46
N ASP A 145 -40.87 -20.95 13.43
CA ASP A 145 -40.85 -21.41 14.82
C ASP A 145 -42.28 -21.33 15.39
N ASN A 146 -42.54 -21.91 16.57
CA ASN A 146 -43.89 -21.98 17.16
C ASN A 146 -44.60 -20.61 17.27
N GLU A 147 -43.82 -19.53 17.39
CA GLU A 147 -44.31 -18.16 17.51
C GLU A 147 -43.98 -17.28 16.29
N THR A 148 -43.20 -17.78 15.33
CA THR A 148 -42.65 -16.96 14.24
C THR A 148 -43.06 -17.50 12.89
N PHE A 149 -43.66 -16.64 12.08
CA PHE A 149 -44.22 -17.00 10.79
C PHE A 149 -43.67 -16.08 9.70
N LEU A 150 -43.46 -16.65 8.51
CA LEU A 150 -43.06 -15.93 7.30
C LEU A 150 -44.22 -15.97 6.30
N VAL A 151 -44.76 -14.80 5.99
CA VAL A 151 -45.78 -14.59 4.95
C VAL A 151 -45.05 -14.37 3.64
N LYS A 152 -45.11 -15.34 2.72
CA LYS A 152 -44.49 -15.22 1.40
C LYS A 152 -45.33 -14.36 0.48
N ILE A 153 -44.68 -13.41 -0.15
CA ILE A 153 -45.31 -12.47 -1.08
C ILE A 153 -45.07 -12.95 -2.51
N ALA A 154 -46.09 -12.84 -3.36
CA ALA A 154 -46.00 -13.13 -4.78
C ALA A 154 -44.92 -12.26 -5.46
N GLU A 155 -44.39 -12.73 -6.58
CA GLU A 155 -43.44 -11.95 -7.37
C GLU A 155 -44.10 -10.65 -7.87
N ASN A 156 -43.55 -9.50 -7.48
CA ASN A 156 -44.12 -8.16 -7.68
C ASN A 156 -45.38 -7.82 -6.85
N GLY A 157 -45.72 -8.62 -5.84
CA GLY A 157 -46.84 -8.33 -4.93
C GLY A 157 -46.58 -7.09 -4.07
N GLU A 158 -47.60 -6.29 -3.77
CA GLU A 158 -47.42 -5.07 -2.98
C GLU A 158 -47.23 -5.40 -1.48
N PRO A 159 -46.06 -5.10 -0.89
CA PRO A 159 -45.75 -5.52 0.47
C PRO A 159 -46.53 -4.74 1.53
N GLN A 160 -46.86 -3.47 1.28
CA GLN A 160 -47.70 -2.69 2.19
C GLN A 160 -49.11 -3.29 2.30
N GLY A 161 -49.71 -3.68 1.18
CA GLY A 161 -51.03 -4.32 1.18
C GLY A 161 -51.02 -5.66 1.95
N VAL A 162 -49.94 -6.43 1.84
CA VAL A 162 -49.79 -7.67 2.62
C VAL A 162 -49.65 -7.37 4.11
N LEU A 163 -48.85 -6.36 4.49
CA LEU A 163 -48.69 -5.94 5.87
C LEU A 163 -50.03 -5.50 6.49
N ASP A 164 -50.82 -4.70 5.76
CA ASP A 164 -52.13 -4.23 6.18
C ASP A 164 -53.11 -5.40 6.38
N SER A 165 -53.07 -6.40 5.49
CA SER A 165 -53.87 -7.63 5.61
C SER A 165 -53.48 -8.48 6.82
N ILE A 166 -52.18 -8.55 7.18
CA ILE A 166 -51.71 -9.19 8.41
C ILE A 166 -52.32 -8.47 9.62
N TYR A 167 -52.17 -7.15 9.71
CA TYR A 167 -52.72 -6.37 10.83
C TYR A 167 -54.24 -6.51 10.94
N SER A 168 -54.95 -6.47 9.80
CA SER A 168 -56.40 -6.64 9.75
C SER A 168 -56.81 -8.02 10.28
N THR A 169 -56.13 -9.08 9.87
CA THR A 169 -56.41 -10.44 10.34
C THR A 169 -56.22 -10.57 11.86
N PHE A 170 -55.15 -10.00 12.41
CA PHE A 170 -54.92 -9.97 13.87
C PHE A 170 -55.97 -9.13 14.62
N SER A 171 -56.50 -8.07 13.99
CA SER A 171 -57.55 -7.25 14.60
C SER A 171 -58.91 -7.96 14.67
N HIS A 172 -59.19 -8.90 13.76
CA HIS A 172 -60.51 -9.52 13.63
C HIS A 172 -60.58 -10.95 14.17
N ASN A 173 -59.49 -11.73 14.09
CA ASN A 173 -59.58 -13.18 14.18
C ASN A 173 -58.85 -13.81 15.38
N THR A 174 -58.24 -13.04 16.29
CA THR A 174 -57.42 -13.64 17.35
C THR A 174 -57.45 -12.90 18.69
N TYR A 175 -57.49 -13.65 19.80
CA TYR A 175 -57.06 -13.20 21.14
C TYR A 175 -55.52 -13.15 21.28
N ILE A 176 -54.80 -13.52 20.22
CA ILE A 176 -53.35 -13.55 20.15
C ILE A 176 -52.87 -12.21 19.61
N HIS A 177 -51.93 -11.60 20.31
CA HIS A 177 -51.38 -10.31 19.92
C HIS A 177 -50.10 -10.46 19.09
N LEU A 178 -49.99 -9.60 18.09
CA LEU A 178 -48.76 -9.41 17.33
C LEU A 178 -47.68 -8.77 18.21
N LYS A 179 -46.49 -9.37 18.25
CA LYS A 179 -45.34 -8.86 19.01
C LYS A 179 -44.49 -7.93 18.16
N TYR A 180 -44.11 -8.37 16.97
CA TYR A 180 -43.44 -7.54 15.98
C TYR A 180 -43.65 -8.09 14.57
N THR A 181 -43.38 -7.23 13.59
CA THR A 181 -43.27 -7.57 12.16
C THR A 181 -41.93 -7.06 11.66
N SER A 182 -41.32 -7.75 10.70
CA SER A 182 -40.12 -7.30 10.00
C SER A 182 -40.11 -7.84 8.58
N MET A 183 -39.49 -7.11 7.65
CA MET A 183 -39.34 -7.55 6.27
C MET A 183 -37.86 -7.65 5.92
N GLN A 184 -37.45 -8.78 5.36
CA GLN A 184 -36.09 -8.93 4.84
C GLN A 184 -36.09 -8.72 3.33
N ALA A 185 -35.16 -7.89 2.87
CA ALA A 185 -34.96 -7.59 1.45
C ALA A 185 -33.48 -7.74 1.08
N ASN A 186 -33.22 -8.06 -0.17
CA ASN A 186 -31.88 -8.13 -0.76
C ASN A 186 -31.79 -7.11 -1.88
N ALA A 187 -30.91 -6.12 -1.71
CA ALA A 187 -30.60 -5.16 -2.75
C ALA A 187 -29.37 -5.62 -3.53
N THR A 188 -29.52 -5.81 -4.84
CA THR A 188 -28.40 -6.03 -5.76
C THR A 188 -27.88 -4.66 -6.21
N VAL A 189 -26.62 -4.40 -5.95
CA VAL A 189 -25.99 -3.09 -6.12
C VAL A 189 -24.70 -3.20 -6.90
N LYS A 190 -24.32 -2.14 -7.61
CA LYS A 190 -23.05 -2.10 -8.35
C LYS A 190 -21.87 -2.13 -7.39
N ALA A 191 -20.94 -3.06 -7.63
CA ALA A 191 -19.69 -3.21 -6.87
C ALA A 191 -18.90 -1.89 -6.80
N SER A 192 -19.02 -1.03 -7.82
CA SER A 192 -18.25 0.21 -7.92
C SER A 192 -18.67 1.34 -6.96
N ASN A 193 -19.79 1.22 -6.24
CA ASN A 193 -20.28 2.26 -5.33
C ASN A 193 -20.93 1.71 -4.05
N VAL A 194 -20.59 0.47 -3.65
CA VAL A 194 -21.25 -0.23 -2.53
C VAL A 194 -21.23 0.58 -1.25
N THR A 195 -20.09 1.16 -0.87
CA THR A 195 -19.98 1.96 0.37
C THR A 195 -20.89 3.18 0.35
N LYS A 196 -20.97 3.91 -0.78
CA LYS A 196 -21.87 5.07 -0.90
C LYS A 196 -23.33 4.66 -0.77
N ILE A 197 -23.69 3.55 -1.40
CA ILE A 197 -25.06 3.01 -1.33
C ILE A 197 -25.37 2.58 0.10
N MET A 198 -24.45 1.90 0.79
CA MET A 198 -24.61 1.56 2.21
C MET A 198 -24.83 2.79 3.09
N ASP A 199 -24.10 3.89 2.85
CA ASP A 199 -24.26 5.11 3.62
C ASP A 199 -25.56 5.87 3.31
N GLU A 200 -26.11 5.73 2.10
CA GLU A 200 -27.45 6.22 1.77
C GLU A 200 -28.55 5.34 2.38
N LEU A 201 -28.37 4.02 2.42
CA LEU A 201 -29.29 3.08 3.07
C LEU A 201 -29.41 3.33 4.57
N LYS A 202 -28.29 3.61 5.25
CA LYS A 202 -28.29 3.95 6.69
C LYS A 202 -29.11 5.20 7.03
N LYS A 203 -29.35 6.09 6.06
CA LYS A 203 -30.18 7.29 6.25
C LYS A 203 -31.69 7.01 6.12
N SER A 204 -32.07 5.85 5.60
CA SER A 204 -33.44 5.53 5.17
C SER A 204 -34.18 4.59 6.15
N ASP A 205 -33.81 4.58 7.44
CA ASP A 205 -34.35 3.66 8.47
C ASP A 205 -34.26 2.17 8.09
N VAL A 206 -33.19 1.81 7.36
CA VAL A 206 -32.89 0.43 6.97
C VAL A 206 -31.70 -0.09 7.77
N VAL A 207 -31.82 -1.32 8.28
CA VAL A 207 -30.72 -2.02 8.95
C VAL A 207 -30.02 -2.93 7.94
N ILE A 208 -28.70 -2.77 7.79
CA ILE A 208 -27.90 -3.64 6.93
C ILE A 208 -27.52 -4.88 7.72
N LEU A 209 -27.95 -6.05 7.26
CA LEU A 209 -27.67 -7.34 7.90
C LEU A 209 -26.30 -7.89 7.45
N ASN A 210 -26.08 -7.95 6.15
CA ASN A 210 -24.86 -8.49 5.55
C ASN A 210 -24.61 -7.88 4.17
N VAL A 211 -23.36 -7.92 3.74
CA VAL A 211 -22.94 -7.59 2.37
C VAL A 211 -22.19 -8.78 1.82
N THR A 212 -22.57 -9.25 0.64
CA THR A 212 -21.95 -10.40 -0.03
C THR A 212 -21.67 -10.07 -1.48
N GLY A 213 -20.45 -10.28 -1.95
CA GLY A 213 -20.10 -9.97 -3.32
C GLY A 213 -18.60 -9.88 -3.57
N PRO A 214 -18.18 -9.71 -4.84
CA PRO A 214 -16.77 -9.62 -5.21
C PRO A 214 -16.00 -8.51 -4.48
N THR A 215 -16.62 -7.39 -4.14
CA THR A 215 -15.96 -6.31 -3.37
C THR A 215 -15.61 -6.79 -1.97
N GLU A 216 -16.58 -7.40 -1.28
CA GLU A 216 -16.40 -7.90 0.09
C GLU A 216 -15.40 -9.06 0.14
N ASP A 217 -15.37 -9.94 -0.87
CA ASP A 217 -14.39 -11.02 -0.99
C ASP A 217 -12.95 -10.50 -1.15
N MET A 218 -12.76 -9.45 -1.96
CA MET A 218 -11.47 -8.81 -2.12
C MET A 218 -11.04 -8.07 -0.85
N VAL A 219 -11.95 -7.33 -0.21
CA VAL A 219 -11.68 -6.64 1.07
C VAL A 219 -11.29 -7.65 2.14
N ASN A 220 -12.03 -8.75 2.27
CA ASN A 220 -11.71 -9.82 3.22
C ASN A 220 -10.37 -10.51 2.92
N THR A 221 -10.01 -10.62 1.64
CA THR A 221 -8.69 -11.13 1.24
C THR A 221 -7.59 -10.17 1.66
N ILE A 222 -7.77 -8.86 1.45
CA ILE A 222 -6.79 -7.84 1.84
C ILE A 222 -6.65 -7.78 3.37
N ASN A 223 -7.78 -7.76 4.08
CA ASN A 223 -7.83 -7.70 5.55
C ASN A 223 -7.09 -8.87 6.21
N LYS A 224 -7.11 -10.07 5.61
CA LYS A 224 -6.34 -11.23 6.11
C LYS A 224 -4.83 -11.02 6.08
N TYR A 225 -4.31 -10.15 5.21
CA TYR A 225 -2.88 -9.87 5.11
C TYR A 225 -2.46 -8.60 5.87
N LEU A 226 -3.40 -7.89 6.48
CA LEU A 226 -3.07 -6.69 7.24
C LEU A 226 -2.35 -7.08 8.53
N PRO A 227 -1.15 -6.51 8.78
CA PRO A 227 -0.44 -6.74 10.02
C PRO A 227 -1.24 -6.14 11.19
N ASN A 228 -1.31 -6.90 12.29
CA ASN A 228 -1.93 -6.42 13.53
C ASN A 228 -1.26 -5.11 14.01
N GLU A 229 -2.02 -4.23 14.66
CA GLU A 229 -1.58 -2.90 15.11
C GLU A 229 -0.27 -2.96 15.90
N VAL A 230 -0.17 -3.91 16.83
CA VAL A 230 1.03 -4.16 17.63
C VAL A 230 2.24 -4.55 16.76
N ASN A 231 2.02 -5.34 15.71
CA ASN A 231 3.09 -5.73 14.79
C ASN A 231 3.59 -4.52 13.98
N VAL A 232 2.70 -3.59 13.62
CA VAL A 232 3.08 -2.38 12.90
C VAL A 232 3.87 -1.42 13.79
N ILE A 233 3.44 -1.23 15.04
CA ILE A 233 4.18 -0.43 16.02
C ILE A 233 5.57 -1.04 16.26
N LEU A 234 5.67 -2.36 16.37
CA LEU A 234 6.96 -3.01 16.59
C LEU A 234 7.86 -2.93 15.34
N LEU A 235 7.29 -3.08 14.14
CA LEU A 235 7.98 -2.87 12.87
C LEU A 235 8.46 -1.43 12.71
N SER A 236 7.69 -0.43 13.12
CA SER A 236 8.10 0.98 13.05
C SER A 236 9.22 1.29 14.03
N GLY A 237 9.21 0.70 15.23
CA GLY A 237 10.32 0.75 16.17
C GLY A 237 11.61 0.16 15.57
N LEU A 238 11.50 -1.03 14.96
CA LEU A 238 12.62 -1.65 14.25
C LEU A 238 13.11 -0.79 13.08
N LEU A 239 12.19 -0.21 12.30
CA LEU A 239 12.51 0.70 11.21
C LEU A 239 13.28 1.92 11.71
N GLY A 240 12.87 2.49 12.84
CA GLY A 240 13.56 3.59 13.51
C GLY A 240 15.00 3.23 13.89
N VAL A 241 15.23 2.01 14.39
CA VAL A 241 16.59 1.49 14.65
C VAL A 241 17.41 1.39 13.37
N VAL A 242 16.84 0.84 12.30
CA VAL A 242 17.53 0.72 11.00
C VAL A 242 17.90 2.09 10.45
N VAL A 243 16.99 3.06 10.53
CA VAL A 243 17.20 4.45 10.09
C VAL A 243 18.29 5.12 10.93
N ALA A 244 18.30 4.91 12.24
CA ALA A 244 19.32 5.44 13.14
C ALA A 244 20.72 4.85 12.85
N ILE A 245 20.82 3.53 12.62
CA ILE A 245 22.06 2.87 12.21
C ILE A 245 22.53 3.40 10.85
N ALA A 246 21.61 3.55 9.89
CA ALA A 246 21.91 4.09 8.58
C ALA A 246 22.48 5.53 8.70
N GLY A 247 21.88 6.37 9.54
CA GLY A 247 22.34 7.73 9.86
C GLY A 247 23.74 7.76 10.48
N PHE A 248 24.00 6.89 11.45
CA PHE A 248 25.32 6.83 12.10
C PHE A 248 26.44 6.40 11.14
N PHE A 249 26.15 5.48 10.23
CA PHE A 249 27.15 4.94 9.28
C PHE A 249 27.15 5.62 7.92
N VAL A 250 26.51 6.78 7.74
CA VAL A 250 26.41 7.45 6.43
C VAL A 250 27.77 7.62 5.76
N ASP A 251 28.80 8.08 6.48
CA ASP A 251 30.14 8.25 5.90
C ASP A 251 30.78 6.92 5.46
N SER A 252 30.56 5.85 6.23
CA SER A 252 31.02 4.50 5.89
C SER A 252 30.25 3.93 4.68
N ILE A 253 28.95 4.21 4.60
CA ILE A 253 28.09 3.82 3.47
C ILE A 253 28.46 4.60 2.20
N PHE A 254 28.72 5.91 2.28
CA PHE A 254 29.15 6.72 1.14
C PHE A 254 30.54 6.33 0.64
N THR A 255 31.48 6.05 1.55
CA THR A 255 32.81 5.54 1.16
C THR A 255 32.74 4.13 0.58
N PHE A 256 31.89 3.25 1.13
CA PHE A 256 31.69 1.91 0.58
C PHE A 256 31.02 1.94 -0.81
N THR A 257 29.94 2.71 -0.98
CA THR A 257 29.22 2.83 -2.27
C THR A 257 30.06 3.55 -3.33
N SER A 258 30.85 4.57 -2.97
CA SER A 258 31.77 5.23 -3.90
C SER A 258 32.93 4.31 -4.29
N ASN A 259 33.48 3.50 -3.38
CA ASN A 259 34.48 2.48 -3.69
C ASN A 259 33.91 1.36 -4.56
N PHE A 260 32.66 0.95 -4.33
CA PHE A 260 31.98 -0.04 -5.15
C PHE A 260 31.66 0.50 -6.56
N ARG A 261 31.22 1.76 -6.67
CA ARG A 261 31.04 2.46 -7.95
C ARG A 261 32.36 2.66 -8.68
N ARG A 262 33.45 3.00 -8.00
CA ARG A 262 34.81 3.09 -8.58
C ARG A 262 35.31 1.72 -9.07
N LYS A 263 35.10 0.64 -8.30
CA LYS A 263 35.42 -0.73 -8.77
C LYS A 263 34.58 -1.17 -9.97
N ARG A 264 33.35 -0.70 -10.11
CA ARG A 264 32.52 -0.95 -11.31
C ARG A 264 32.93 -0.07 -12.51
N ARG A 265 33.36 1.18 -12.30
CA ARG A 265 33.88 2.07 -13.35
C ARG A 265 35.29 1.71 -13.81
N ASN A 266 36.12 1.14 -12.95
CA ASN A 266 37.50 0.74 -13.25
C ASN A 266 37.63 -0.71 -13.77
N LYS A 267 36.53 -1.34 -14.20
CA LYS A 267 36.66 -2.53 -15.06
C LYS A 267 37.26 -2.03 -16.38
N PRO A 268 38.47 -2.45 -16.78
CA PRO A 268 39.05 -2.02 -18.05
C PRO A 268 38.06 -2.41 -19.14
N THR A 269 37.61 -1.43 -19.91
CA THR A 269 36.80 -1.69 -21.10
C THR A 269 37.61 -2.59 -22.04
N ASP A 270 36.96 -3.44 -22.84
CA ASP A 270 37.65 -4.39 -23.72
C ASP A 270 38.68 -3.71 -24.64
N ARG A 271 38.47 -2.43 -24.96
CA ARG A 271 39.42 -1.55 -25.66
C ARG A 271 40.77 -1.37 -24.95
N GLU A 272 40.80 -1.31 -23.62
CA GLU A 272 42.04 -1.21 -22.84
C GLU A 272 42.72 -2.57 -22.64
N ARG A 273 41.95 -3.67 -22.62
CA ARG A 273 42.51 -5.03 -22.64
C ARG A 273 43.19 -5.35 -23.97
N ILE A 274 42.67 -4.82 -25.08
CA ILE A 274 43.27 -4.97 -26.41
C ILE A 274 44.59 -4.19 -26.51
N LYS A 275 44.74 -3.04 -25.84
CA LYS A 275 46.00 -2.25 -25.83
C LYS A 275 47.10 -2.81 -24.93
N ARG A 276 46.79 -3.72 -23.99
CA ARG A 276 47.77 -4.35 -23.08
C ARG A 276 48.21 -5.75 -23.52
N LYS A 277 47.84 -6.21 -24.71
CA LYS A 277 48.51 -7.34 -25.36
C LYS A 277 49.84 -6.85 -25.92
N VAL A 278 50.84 -6.76 -25.06
CA VAL A 278 52.23 -6.66 -25.51
C VAL A 278 52.55 -7.97 -26.25
N VAL A 279 53.25 -7.86 -27.37
CA VAL A 279 53.66 -9.00 -28.22
C VAL A 279 54.42 -10.01 -27.35
N PRO A 280 54.11 -11.32 -27.42
CA PRO A 280 54.89 -12.34 -26.71
C PRO A 280 56.35 -12.27 -27.19
N GLY A 281 57.28 -11.92 -26.30
CA GLY A 281 58.72 -11.91 -26.59
C GLY A 281 59.50 -10.63 -26.25
N THR A 282 58.85 -9.53 -25.83
CA THR A 282 59.56 -8.29 -25.42
C THR A 282 59.58 -8.06 -23.92
N GLU A 283 59.41 -9.09 -23.10
CA GLU A 283 59.65 -9.00 -21.66
C GLU A 283 61.17 -8.88 -21.42
N ARG A 284 61.66 -7.66 -21.26
CA ARG A 284 62.94 -7.46 -20.56
C ARG A 284 62.77 -8.07 -19.18
N ARG A 285 63.49 -9.18 -18.93
CA ARG A 285 63.64 -9.80 -17.61
C ARG A 285 64.09 -8.75 -16.60
N THR A 286 63.15 -8.14 -15.88
CA THR A 286 63.45 -7.53 -14.58
C THR A 286 63.74 -8.67 -13.62
N ALA A 287 64.97 -8.70 -13.13
CA ALA A 287 65.52 -9.71 -12.25
C ALA A 287 64.58 -10.03 -11.07
N PRO A 288 64.55 -11.29 -10.59
CA PRO A 288 63.76 -11.66 -9.42
C PRO A 288 64.27 -10.87 -8.22
N GLY A 289 63.41 -9.98 -7.72
CA GLY A 289 63.64 -9.18 -6.53
C GLY A 289 63.94 -10.08 -5.35
N ARG A 290 65.18 -9.96 -4.86
CA ARG A 290 65.69 -10.55 -3.63
C ARG A 290 64.71 -10.31 -2.48
N ASN A 291 64.42 -11.39 -1.77
CA ASN A 291 63.82 -11.38 -0.44
C ASN A 291 64.50 -10.31 0.42
N ARG A 292 63.69 -9.34 0.89
CA ARG A 292 64.05 -8.35 1.91
C ARG A 292 64.50 -9.08 3.17
N ARG A 293 65.81 -9.29 3.32
CA ARG A 293 66.44 -9.55 4.62
C ARG A 293 66.65 -8.21 5.31
N LYS A 294 66.32 -8.18 6.60
CA LYS A 294 66.47 -7.06 7.53
C LYS A 294 67.91 -6.49 7.46
N PRO A 295 68.11 -5.17 7.54
CA PRO A 295 69.45 -4.59 7.58
C PRO A 295 70.12 -4.94 8.91
N ASN A 296 71.34 -5.49 8.84
CA ASN A 296 72.26 -5.58 9.96
C ASN A 296 72.90 -4.19 10.19
N PRO A 297 73.13 -3.76 11.44
CA PRO A 297 73.51 -2.39 11.74
C PRO A 297 74.99 -2.04 11.48
N ASN A 298 75.78 -2.91 10.85
CA ASN A 298 77.23 -2.71 10.66
C ASN A 298 77.71 -3.13 9.25
N SER A 299 77.23 -2.47 8.21
CA SER A 299 77.89 -2.51 6.90
C SER A 299 77.96 -1.11 6.32
N ILE A 300 79.19 -0.63 6.18
CA ILE A 300 79.59 0.63 5.56
C ILE A 300 79.37 0.48 4.06
N ASP A 301 78.41 1.22 3.51
CA ASP A 301 78.23 1.33 2.06
C ASP A 301 79.14 2.45 1.56
N ILE A 302 80.14 2.09 0.76
CA ILE A 302 81.27 2.93 0.30
C ILE A 302 80.88 3.76 -0.94
N PHE A 303 79.58 3.90 -1.21
CA PHE A 303 79.03 4.85 -2.15
C PHE A 303 77.93 5.65 -1.46
N ASP A 304 78.39 6.46 -0.50
CA ASP A 304 77.62 7.52 0.12
C ASP A 304 77.38 8.59 -0.96
N ASP A 305 76.11 8.80 -1.31
CA ASP A 305 75.62 9.85 -2.24
C ASP A 305 75.79 11.25 -1.61
N SER A 306 77.03 11.56 -1.21
CA SER A 306 77.56 12.87 -0.83
C SER A 306 77.75 13.79 -2.04
N PHE A 307 77.00 13.57 -3.12
CA PHE A 307 77.09 14.32 -4.38
C PHE A 307 75.94 15.30 -4.63
N ASP A 308 75.04 15.50 -3.66
CA ASP A 308 73.96 16.50 -3.74
C ASP A 308 74.01 17.60 -2.66
N GLU A 309 75.05 17.64 -1.83
CA GLU A 309 75.35 18.82 -1.00
C GLU A 309 76.20 19.84 -1.78
N SER A 310 75.55 20.53 -2.72
CA SER A 310 76.05 21.80 -3.24
C SER A 310 75.05 22.93 -2.94
N PRO A 311 75.49 24.07 -2.39
CA PRO A 311 74.60 25.15 -1.99
C PRO A 311 74.00 25.81 -3.24
N LYS A 312 72.68 25.72 -3.39
CA LYS A 312 71.94 26.45 -4.44
C LYS A 312 72.19 27.95 -4.26
N GLN A 313 72.92 28.52 -5.21
CA GLN A 313 73.21 29.94 -5.31
C GLN A 313 71.92 30.73 -5.55
N ASN A 314 71.63 31.68 -4.65
CA ASN A 314 70.61 32.70 -4.82
C ASN A 314 71.10 33.76 -5.83
N ILE A 315 70.52 33.76 -7.02
CA ILE A 315 70.71 34.83 -8.02
C ILE A 315 69.42 35.65 -8.09
N GLY A 316 69.54 36.95 -7.79
CA GLY A 316 68.70 37.97 -8.41
C GLY A 316 67.68 38.70 -7.54
N SER A 317 68.14 39.43 -6.52
CA SER A 317 67.43 40.60 -6.01
C SER A 317 67.69 41.80 -6.94
N ASN A 318 66.64 42.52 -7.36
CA ASN A 318 66.79 43.95 -7.66
C ASN A 318 65.48 44.72 -7.50
N ARG A 319 65.42 45.49 -6.42
CA ARG A 319 64.56 46.65 -6.19
C ARG A 319 65.18 47.83 -6.94
N ARG A 320 64.46 48.52 -7.85
CA ARG A 320 64.47 49.99 -8.04
C ARG A 320 63.24 50.39 -8.88
N PHE A 321 62.25 51.04 -8.24
CA PHE A 321 61.94 52.48 -8.38
C PHE A 321 61.30 52.91 -9.70
N ARG A 322 60.01 53.26 -9.64
CA ARG A 322 59.51 54.57 -10.11
C ARG A 322 58.31 54.99 -9.25
N GLN A 323 58.53 56.05 -8.48
CA GLN A 323 57.48 56.92 -7.95
C GLN A 323 56.93 57.76 -9.11
N VAL A 324 55.61 57.87 -9.22
CA VAL A 324 54.95 59.03 -9.83
C VAL A 324 53.73 59.37 -8.97
N THR A 325 53.62 60.66 -8.73
CA THR A 325 52.85 61.43 -7.75
C THR A 325 51.36 61.54 -8.03
N ASN A 326 50.63 61.99 -7.01
CA ASN A 326 49.28 62.53 -7.08
C ASN A 326 49.24 63.79 -7.97
N GLU A 327 48.04 64.09 -8.48
CA GLU A 327 47.66 65.24 -9.31
C GLU A 327 47.83 65.03 -10.82
N ASP A 328 46.85 64.34 -11.42
CA ASP A 328 46.09 65.02 -12.46
C ASP A 328 44.62 64.59 -12.42
N ASN A 329 43.78 65.61 -12.30
CA ASN A 329 42.35 65.58 -12.19
C ASN A 329 41.70 65.05 -13.49
N LEU A 330 40.58 64.33 -13.37
CA LEU A 330 39.25 64.84 -13.76
C LEU A 330 38.19 63.72 -13.76
N LYS A 331 37.21 63.92 -12.86
CA LYS A 331 35.75 63.66 -13.00
C LYS A 331 35.27 62.19 -13.04
N GLU A 332 34.63 61.73 -11.97
CA GLU A 332 33.15 61.77 -11.74
C GLU A 332 32.41 60.84 -12.72
N SER A 333 31.53 59.91 -12.34
CA SER A 333 30.68 59.79 -11.16
C SER A 333 29.96 58.43 -11.15
N GLY A 334 29.64 57.91 -9.95
CA GLY A 334 28.54 56.95 -9.69
C GLY A 334 28.94 55.46 -9.67
N LYS A 335 29.31 54.85 -8.53
CA LYS A 335 28.42 54.23 -7.50
C LYS A 335 27.25 53.43 -8.14
N SER A 336 27.01 52.16 -7.84
CA SER A 336 27.50 51.30 -6.76
C SER A 336 27.06 49.84 -6.97
N LYS A 337 27.91 48.89 -6.52
CA LYS A 337 27.60 47.68 -5.71
C LYS A 337 26.54 46.69 -6.21
N ASP A 338 26.69 45.38 -6.08
CA ASP A 338 27.75 44.47 -5.66
C ASP A 338 27.15 43.06 -5.88
N LYS A 339 28.02 42.07 -6.11
CA LYS A 339 27.86 40.64 -5.74
C LYS A 339 26.81 39.79 -6.48
N LYS A 340 27.30 38.80 -7.26
CA LYS A 340 27.48 37.37 -6.88
C LYS A 340 26.13 36.64 -6.76
N SER A 341 25.90 35.44 -7.26
CA SER A 341 26.71 34.39 -7.86
C SER A 341 25.76 33.20 -8.04
N GLY A 342 25.99 32.38 -9.07
CA GLY A 342 25.75 30.94 -8.96
C GLY A 342 24.52 30.39 -9.66
N GLY A 343 24.68 29.16 -10.16
CA GLY A 343 23.58 28.20 -10.23
C GLY A 343 23.09 27.77 -11.60
N ARG A 344 24.00 27.31 -12.48
CA ARG A 344 23.62 26.36 -13.54
C ARG A 344 23.22 25.03 -12.89
N PHE A 345 22.00 24.55 -13.09
CA PHE A 345 21.64 23.16 -13.45
C PHE A 345 20.12 22.93 -13.31
N SER A 346 19.39 23.07 -14.42
CA SER A 346 18.04 22.50 -14.60
C SER A 346 17.92 21.93 -16.01
N LYS A 347 18.31 20.67 -16.18
CA LYS A 347 17.99 19.88 -17.39
C LYS A 347 17.92 18.41 -17.01
N MET A 348 16.72 17.91 -16.74
CA MET A 348 16.30 16.53 -17.01
C MET A 348 14.86 16.34 -16.51
N PHE A 349 13.88 16.69 -17.33
CA PHE A 349 12.57 15.99 -17.40
C PHE A 349 11.91 16.45 -18.70
N ASN A 350 12.01 15.63 -19.74
CA ASN A 350 11.18 15.71 -20.92
C ASN A 350 11.10 14.31 -21.54
N ARG A 351 9.97 13.63 -21.31
CA ARG A 351 9.35 12.72 -22.28
C ARG A 351 7.98 12.29 -21.77
N SER A 352 6.99 13.06 -22.18
CA SER A 352 5.58 12.73 -22.23
C SER A 352 5.23 12.03 -23.56
N SER A 353 4.27 11.12 -23.46
CA SER A 353 3.14 10.83 -24.36
C SER A 353 3.28 10.74 -25.90
N SER A 354 2.86 9.58 -26.43
CA SER A 354 2.12 9.41 -27.70
C SER A 354 1.41 8.03 -27.62
N LYS A 355 0.08 7.87 -27.43
CA LYS A 355 -1.13 8.15 -28.24
C LYS A 355 -1.17 7.52 -29.66
N LYS A 356 -2.05 6.51 -29.84
CA LYS A 356 -2.90 6.11 -31.01
C LYS A 356 -3.57 4.75 -30.65
N SER A 357 -4.88 4.56 -30.43
CA SER A 357 -6.10 4.61 -31.32
C SER A 357 -5.91 3.84 -32.64
N SER A 358 -6.77 2.96 -33.16
CA SER A 358 -8.17 2.51 -32.91
C SER A 358 -8.50 1.38 -33.93
N GLU A 359 -9.43 0.45 -33.59
CA GLU A 359 -10.42 -0.32 -34.44
C GLU A 359 -9.96 -1.01 -35.78
N GLU A 360 -10.43 -2.17 -36.28
CA GLU A 360 -11.73 -2.86 -36.25
C GLU A 360 -11.63 -4.30 -36.90
N LYS A 361 -12.41 -5.27 -36.38
CA LYS A 361 -13.32 -6.25 -37.07
C LYS A 361 -12.88 -7.46 -37.96
N ILE A 362 -13.50 -8.63 -37.62
CA ILE A 362 -14.11 -9.74 -38.44
C ILE A 362 -13.68 -11.21 -38.17
N VAL A 363 -14.51 -11.88 -37.35
CA VAL A 363 -15.25 -13.18 -37.44
C VAL A 363 -14.87 -14.30 -38.44
N LYS A 364 -14.83 -15.56 -37.91
CA LYS A 364 -15.31 -16.91 -38.40
C LYS A 364 -14.27 -17.99 -38.03
N GLU A 365 -14.52 -19.25 -37.64
CA GLU A 365 -15.70 -20.13 -37.52
C GLU A 365 -15.27 -21.40 -36.73
N LYS A 366 -16.18 -21.90 -35.88
CA LYS A 366 -16.58 -23.30 -35.55
C LYS A 366 -15.60 -24.49 -35.39
N ALA A 367 -16.06 -25.38 -34.48
CA ALA A 367 -15.85 -26.83 -34.33
C ALA A 367 -14.55 -27.26 -33.62
N SER A 368 -14.45 -28.29 -32.79
CA SER A 368 -15.36 -29.29 -32.22
C SER A 368 -14.52 -30.17 -31.26
N ASP A 369 -15.18 -30.84 -30.33
CA ASP A 369 -14.80 -32.13 -29.72
C ASP A 369 -13.63 -32.30 -28.73
N LYS A 370 -14.05 -32.69 -27.51
CA LYS A 370 -13.55 -33.80 -26.68
C LYS A 370 -12.38 -34.61 -27.27
N LYS A 371 -11.28 -34.74 -26.51
CA LYS A 371 -10.71 -36.07 -26.15
C LYS A 371 -9.68 -36.02 -25.03
N VAL A 372 -9.98 -36.82 -24.01
CA VAL A 372 -9.09 -37.35 -22.98
C VAL A 372 -8.06 -38.31 -23.62
N LYS A 373 -6.78 -38.21 -23.24
CA LYS A 373 -5.87 -39.32 -22.80
C LYS A 373 -4.37 -39.03 -23.02
N ALA A 374 -3.68 -38.89 -21.89
CA ALA A 374 -2.54 -39.71 -21.42
C ALA A 374 -1.15 -39.70 -22.10
N LYS A 375 -0.13 -39.79 -21.20
CA LYS A 375 1.28 -40.23 -21.34
C LYS A 375 2.27 -39.16 -21.87
N ASN A 376 3.50 -39.01 -21.38
CA ASN A 376 4.33 -39.91 -20.59
C ASN A 376 5.48 -39.18 -19.87
N LYS A 377 5.91 -39.78 -18.76
CA LYS A 377 7.07 -39.44 -17.92
C LYS A 377 8.40 -39.65 -18.66
N ARG A 378 9.41 -38.82 -18.37
CA ARG A 378 10.83 -39.21 -18.37
C ARG A 378 11.53 -38.61 -17.14
N LYS A 379 11.76 -39.45 -16.12
CA LYS A 379 12.71 -39.19 -15.02
C LYS A 379 14.08 -39.72 -15.47
N VAL A 380 15.11 -38.88 -15.39
CA VAL A 380 16.51 -39.27 -15.58
C VAL A 380 17.19 -39.34 -14.21
N PRO A 381 17.85 -40.45 -13.81
CA PRO A 381 18.57 -40.53 -12.54
C PRO A 381 19.99 -39.99 -12.70
N ARG A 382 20.50 -39.24 -11.71
CA ARG A 382 21.93 -38.90 -11.61
C ARG A 382 22.51 -39.49 -10.33
N VAL A 383 23.35 -40.49 -10.54
CA VAL A 383 24.17 -41.23 -9.58
C VAL A 383 25.26 -40.30 -9.02
N ARG A 384 25.47 -40.36 -7.69
CA ARG A 384 26.61 -39.76 -6.99
C ARG A 384 27.82 -40.72 -7.03
N PRO A 385 29.05 -40.25 -7.30
CA PRO A 385 30.26 -41.01 -7.00
C PRO A 385 30.72 -40.77 -5.55
N LYS A 386 30.97 -41.87 -4.82
CA LYS A 386 31.74 -41.89 -3.56
C LYS A 386 33.24 -41.81 -3.89
N ARG A 387 33.99 -41.05 -3.09
CA ARG A 387 35.46 -41.05 -3.08
C ARG A 387 35.93 -42.01 -1.98
N LYS A 388 36.65 -43.07 -2.35
CA LYS A 388 37.65 -43.78 -1.52
C LYS A 388 38.98 -43.00 -1.69
N GLU A 389 39.91 -42.89 -0.77
CA GLU A 389 40.23 -43.54 0.51
C GLU A 389 40.67 -42.46 1.52
#